data_AF-A0A9D8JBC8-F1
#
_entry.id   AF-A0A9D8JBC8-F1
#
_cell.length_a   1.000
_cell.length_b   1.000
_cell.length_c   1.000
_cell.angle_alpha   90.00
_cell.angle_beta   90.00
_cell.angle_gamma   90.00
#
_symmetry.space_group_name_H-M   'P 1'
#
loop_
_entity.id
_entity.type
_entity.pdbx_description
1 polymer ?
#
loop_
_entity_poly.entity_id
_entity_poly.type
_entity_poly.pdbx_seq_one_letter_code
_entity_poly.pdbx_strand_id
1 'polypeptide(L)'
;MEISSGESQVCLRLKKEDDKLLLPKYSMMTFLLATEIEKINIRLLAKEIDPVSDDIGEQNLNIDTAASIIDAQQIETNITINGAGRGERNLIAVLDVKLAVSKSPGTAQIGDVEPNGWVFAKLASGALVPLASGTAVELKSIKNEREQFEILEGNYKGVTASITTDKNRFTHLCPLTGRNPASSLKLFRDRWILQINSLGEFAVLPLDARDMIFPGSYKISLPDAPHQGGRRLRSSAKHAESWFRIGDEGERYIHPGSRSKGCITVTDLTKWELIFQHLANSRLDEYHVGIMEVI
;
A
#
# COMPACT_ATOMS: atom_id res chain seq x y z
N MET A 1 10.51 12.83 18.24
CA MET A 1 10.39 11.61 19.07
C MET A 1 11.52 10.69 18.66
N GLU A 2 12.54 10.56 19.51
CA GLU A 2 13.48 9.44 19.43
C GLU A 2 12.71 8.21 19.91
N ILE A 3 12.71 7.14 19.13
CA ILE A 3 12.26 5.84 19.64
C ILE A 3 13.47 5.27 20.39
N SER A 4 13.74 5.83 21.56
CA SER A 4 14.58 5.23 22.61
C SER A 4 13.61 4.59 23.61
N SER A 5 13.52 3.25 23.62
CA SER A 5 12.79 2.47 24.66
C SER A 5 11.41 3.03 25.10
N GLY A 6 10.67 3.69 24.21
CA GLY A 6 9.53 4.54 24.56
C GLY A 6 8.21 3.93 24.08
N GLU A 7 7.23 3.92 24.96
CA GLU A 7 5.86 3.40 24.77
C GLU A 7 5.26 3.77 23.40
N SER A 8 4.81 2.77 22.66
CA SER A 8 4.01 2.97 21.45
C SER A 8 2.52 2.92 21.83
N GLN A 9 1.80 4.02 21.60
CA GLN A 9 0.36 4.10 21.86
C GLN A 9 -0.42 3.76 20.58
N VAL A 10 -1.39 2.86 20.73
CA VAL A 10 -2.33 2.48 19.67
C VAL A 10 -3.74 2.83 20.13
N CYS A 11 -4.42 3.70 19.38
CA CYS A 11 -5.78 4.11 19.68
C CYS A 11 -6.75 3.45 18.69
N LEU A 12 -7.62 2.57 19.19
CA LEU A 12 -8.67 1.91 18.41
C LEU A 12 -10.02 2.52 18.77
N ARG A 13 -10.82 2.88 17.77
CA ARG A 13 -12.19 3.39 17.96
C ARG A 13 -13.20 2.25 17.77
N LEU A 14 -14.05 2.03 18.77
CA LEU A 14 -15.10 1.01 18.76
C LEU A 14 -16.47 1.66 18.52
N LYS A 15 -17.38 0.92 17.87
CA LYS A 15 -18.79 1.31 17.71
C LYS A 15 -19.65 0.26 18.42
N LYS A 16 -20.62 0.71 19.21
CA LYS A 16 -21.60 -0.15 19.92
C LYS A 16 -22.73 -0.53 18.96
N GLU A 17 -22.99 -1.83 18.80
CA GLU A 17 -24.16 -2.38 18.10
C GLU A 17 -24.74 -3.55 18.93
N ASP A 18 -26.03 -3.47 19.30
CA ASP A 18 -26.78 -4.51 20.02
C ASP A 18 -26.09 -5.07 21.28
N ASP A 19 -25.75 -4.18 22.22
CA ASP A 19 -25.04 -4.49 23.48
C ASP A 19 -23.68 -5.18 23.32
N LYS A 20 -23.14 -5.17 22.11
CA LYS A 20 -21.78 -5.63 21.80
C LYS A 20 -20.98 -4.48 21.20
N LEU A 21 -19.74 -4.33 21.67
CA LEU A 21 -18.77 -3.47 20.99
C LEU A 21 -18.23 -4.26 19.80
N LEU A 22 -18.62 -3.87 18.58
CA LEU A 22 -18.13 -4.50 17.37
C LEU A 22 -16.91 -3.71 16.86
N LEU A 23 -15.78 -4.41 16.76
CA LEU A 23 -14.67 -3.95 15.94
C LEU A 23 -15.08 -3.98 14.45
N PRO A 24 -14.60 -3.05 13.61
CA PRO A 24 -14.53 -3.33 12.19
C PRO A 24 -13.78 -4.65 11.98
N LYS A 25 -14.40 -5.59 11.26
CA LYS A 25 -13.82 -6.88 10.89
C LYS A 25 -12.41 -6.66 10.33
N TYR A 26 -11.41 -6.95 11.17
CA TYR A 26 -9.98 -6.91 10.88
C TYR A 26 -9.38 -5.50 10.68
N SER A 27 -8.60 -5.04 11.66
CA SER A 27 -7.58 -4.00 11.46
C SER A 27 -6.22 -4.69 11.58
N MET A 28 -5.56 -4.93 10.44
CA MET A 28 -4.19 -5.43 10.44
C MET A 28 -3.25 -4.27 10.73
N MET A 29 -2.57 -4.30 11.87
CA MET A 29 -1.60 -3.28 12.24
C MET A 29 -0.20 -3.81 11.95
N THR A 30 0.55 -3.08 11.12
CA THR A 30 1.93 -3.44 10.81
C THR A 30 2.86 -2.42 11.46
N PHE A 31 3.79 -2.91 12.26
CA PHE A 31 4.87 -2.12 12.84
C PHE A 31 6.18 -2.46 12.15
N LEU A 32 6.91 -1.46 11.69
CA LEU A 32 8.28 -1.60 11.20
C LEU A 32 9.22 -1.09 12.28
N LEU A 33 10.09 -1.97 12.77
CA LEU A 33 11.10 -1.62 13.76
C LEU A 33 12.46 -1.47 13.07
N ALA A 34 13.11 -0.33 13.28
CA ALA A 34 14.42 -0.02 12.69
C ALA A 34 15.63 -0.45 13.55
N THR A 35 15.40 -1.03 14.73
CA THR A 35 16.46 -1.39 15.69
C THR A 35 16.17 -2.72 16.38
N GLU A 36 17.19 -3.29 17.03
CA GLU A 36 17.06 -4.47 17.88
C GLU A 36 16.30 -4.10 19.17
N ILE A 37 14.99 -4.07 19.05
CA ILE A 37 14.10 -4.02 20.20
C ILE A 37 13.91 -5.48 20.61
N GLU A 38 14.18 -5.79 21.88
CA GLU A 38 13.91 -7.13 22.44
C GLU A 38 12.46 -7.25 22.90
N LYS A 39 11.81 -6.12 23.27
CA LYS A 39 10.43 -6.08 23.74
C LYS A 39 9.70 -4.83 23.26
N ILE A 40 8.53 -5.00 22.66
CA ILE A 40 7.60 -3.91 22.36
C ILE A 40 6.50 -3.90 23.43
N ASN A 41 6.35 -2.76 24.11
CA ASN A 41 5.20 -2.53 24.98
C ASN A 41 4.14 -1.79 24.17
N ILE A 42 3.02 -2.46 23.88
CA ILE A 42 1.85 -1.88 23.22
C ILE A 42 0.80 -1.57 24.28
N ARG A 43 0.41 -0.31 24.37
CA ARG A 43 -0.73 0.12 25.18
C ARG A 43 -1.97 0.19 24.31
N LEU A 44 -2.94 -0.67 24.60
CA LEU A 44 -4.25 -0.69 23.96
C LEU A 44 -5.26 0.06 24.83
N LEU A 45 -5.98 0.99 24.23
CA LEU A 45 -7.07 1.73 24.87
C LEU A 45 -8.37 1.43 24.14
N ALA A 46 -9.39 1.03 24.89
CA ALA A 46 -10.76 0.91 24.43
C ALA A 46 -11.61 1.98 25.11
N LYS A 47 -12.41 2.70 24.32
CA LYS A 47 -13.27 3.78 24.83
C LYS A 47 -14.72 3.45 24.50
N GLU A 48 -15.57 3.32 25.53
CA GLU A 48 -17.02 3.37 25.38
C GLU A 48 -17.42 4.85 25.25
N ILE A 49 -18.21 5.16 24.23
CA ILE A 49 -18.74 6.51 24.02
C ILE A 49 -20.23 6.44 24.30
N ASP A 50 -20.67 7.09 25.37
CA ASP A 50 -22.08 7.26 25.71
C ASP A 50 -22.42 8.73 26.04
N PRO A 51 -23.71 9.12 26.08
CA PRO A 51 -24.10 10.52 26.30
C PRO A 51 -23.76 11.09 27.68
N VAL A 52 -23.42 10.24 28.66
CA VAL A 52 -23.27 10.58 30.08
C VAL A 52 -21.80 10.58 30.49
N SER A 53 -21.04 9.55 30.11
CA SER A 53 -19.62 9.39 30.42
C SER A 53 -18.91 8.63 29.31
N ASP A 54 -17.67 9.05 29.05
CA ASP A 54 -16.76 8.30 28.22
C ASP A 54 -15.92 7.38 29.14
N ASP A 55 -16.22 6.08 29.14
CA ASP A 55 -15.50 5.10 29.96
C ASP A 55 -14.33 4.49 29.18
N ILE A 56 -13.17 4.31 29.83
CA ILE A 56 -11.93 3.86 29.19
C ILE A 56 -11.43 2.58 29.86
N GLY A 57 -11.24 1.54 29.05
CA GLY A 57 -10.49 0.34 29.41
C GLY A 57 -9.08 0.38 28.83
N GLU A 58 -8.12 -0.20 29.55
CA GLU A 58 -6.72 -0.23 29.14
C GLU A 58 -6.14 -1.63 29.29
N GLN A 59 -5.30 -2.03 28.34
CA GLN A 59 -4.49 -3.24 28.42
C GLN A 59 -3.09 -2.97 27.88
N ASN A 60 -2.07 -3.42 28.61
CA ASN A 60 -0.68 -3.40 28.15
C ASN A 60 -0.30 -4.79 27.64
N LEU A 61 0.27 -4.85 26.43
CA LEU A 61 0.80 -6.05 25.81
C LEU A 61 2.32 -5.92 25.69
N ASN A 62 3.03 -6.94 26.14
CA ASN A 62 4.47 -7.04 25.96
C ASN A 62 4.73 -8.07 24.87
N ILE A 63 5.22 -7.62 23.72
CA ILE A 63 5.59 -8.50 22.61
C ILE A 63 7.09 -8.74 22.69
N ASP A 64 7.49 -9.99 22.85
CA ASP A 64 8.88 -10.39 22.75
C ASP A 64 9.29 -10.46 21.28
N THR A 65 10.31 -9.67 20.94
CA THR A 65 10.88 -9.55 19.59
C THR A 65 12.30 -10.12 19.53
N ALA A 66 12.80 -10.74 20.62
CA ALA A 66 14.10 -11.39 20.66
C ALA A 66 14.13 -12.67 19.81
N ALA A 67 12.98 -13.29 19.56
CA ALA A 67 12.88 -14.40 18.63
C ALA A 67 13.02 -13.90 17.19
N SER A 68 13.97 -14.43 16.43
CA SER A 68 14.28 -14.08 15.03
C SER A 68 13.19 -14.48 14.02
N ILE A 69 11.93 -14.48 14.45
CA ILE A 69 10.83 -15.15 13.78
C ILE A 69 10.10 -14.11 12.92
N ILE A 70 10.03 -14.40 11.62
CA ILE A 70 9.33 -13.64 10.57
C ILE A 70 7.81 -13.96 10.60
N ASP A 71 7.35 -14.72 11.59
CA ASP A 71 5.97 -15.18 11.69
C ASP A 71 5.13 -14.17 12.47
N ALA A 72 3.98 -13.82 11.90
CA ALA A 72 2.99 -12.99 12.55
C ALA A 72 2.56 -13.62 13.88
N GLN A 73 2.64 -12.87 14.98
CA GLN A 73 2.13 -13.30 16.28
C GLN A 73 0.64 -12.95 16.39
N GLN A 74 -0.24 -13.93 16.53
CA GLN A 74 -1.63 -13.64 16.90
C GLN A 74 -1.72 -13.50 18.41
N ILE A 75 -2.18 -12.33 18.90
CA ILE A 75 -2.31 -12.05 20.34
C ILE A 75 -3.77 -11.71 20.62
N GLU A 76 -4.51 -12.69 21.15
CA GLU A 76 -5.88 -12.45 21.63
C GLU A 76 -5.81 -11.83 23.03
N THR A 77 -6.51 -10.70 23.23
CA THR A 77 -6.54 -10.02 24.52
C THR A 77 -7.91 -9.43 24.81
N ASN A 78 -8.27 -9.38 26.10
CA ASN A 78 -9.51 -8.78 26.55
C ASN A 78 -9.24 -7.40 27.15
N ILE A 79 -10.09 -6.41 26.85
CA ILE A 79 -10.03 -5.09 27.50
C ILE A 79 -11.32 -4.88 28.28
N THR A 80 -11.23 -4.88 29.60
CA THR A 80 -12.40 -4.60 30.45
C THR A 80 -12.65 -3.10 30.53
N ILE A 81 -13.87 -2.66 30.21
CA ILE A 81 -14.30 -1.28 30.37
C ILE A 81 -15.22 -1.23 31.60
N ASN A 82 -14.79 -0.50 32.62
CA ASN A 82 -15.62 -0.34 33.83
C ASN A 82 -16.60 0.80 33.62
N GLY A 83 -17.80 0.46 33.13
CA GLY A 83 -18.88 1.41 32.93
C GLY A 83 -19.32 2.09 34.24
N ALA A 84 -19.41 3.41 34.27
CA ALA A 84 -19.84 4.18 35.46
C ALA A 84 -21.39 4.32 35.59
N GLY A 85 -22.15 3.65 34.72
CA GLY A 85 -23.61 3.76 34.61
C GLY A 85 -24.43 3.05 35.70
N ARG A 86 -25.62 3.58 35.99
CA ARG A 86 -26.57 3.09 37.01
C ARG A 86 -27.27 1.78 36.57
N GLY A 87 -26.60 0.64 36.67
CA GLY A 87 -27.30 -0.67 36.66
C GLY A 87 -26.52 -1.84 36.11
N GLU A 88 -25.63 -1.59 35.14
CA GLU A 88 -24.81 -2.62 34.50
C GLU A 88 -23.36 -2.41 34.90
N ARG A 89 -22.92 -3.14 35.93
CA ARG A 89 -21.51 -3.14 36.34
C ARG A 89 -20.76 -4.10 35.43
N ASN A 90 -19.68 -3.61 34.81
CA ASN A 90 -18.69 -4.38 34.04
C ASN A 90 -19.13 -4.79 32.63
N LEU A 91 -19.15 -3.85 31.68
CA LEU A 91 -19.20 -4.18 30.25
C LEU A 91 -17.82 -4.67 29.80
N ILE A 92 -17.74 -5.92 29.36
CA ILE A 92 -16.49 -6.49 28.86
C ILE A 92 -16.42 -6.28 27.34
N ALA A 93 -15.46 -5.48 26.88
CA ALA A 93 -15.12 -5.39 25.48
C ALA A 93 -14.09 -6.48 25.14
N VAL A 94 -14.49 -7.48 24.37
CA VAL A 94 -13.55 -8.47 23.84
C VAL A 94 -12.95 -7.92 22.56
N LEU A 95 -11.62 -7.81 22.52
CA LEU A 95 -10.88 -7.20 21.42
C LEU A 95 -9.95 -8.24 20.79
N ASP A 96 -10.38 -8.85 19.68
CA ASP A 96 -9.51 -9.73 18.91
C ASP A 96 -8.51 -8.90 18.09
N VAL A 97 -7.33 -8.66 18.64
CA VAL A 97 -6.23 -7.97 17.95
C VAL A 97 -5.33 -9.00 17.28
N LYS A 98 -5.07 -8.84 15.99
CA LYS A 98 -4.03 -9.64 15.29
C LYS A 98 -2.82 -8.73 15.04
N LEU A 99 -1.71 -9.02 15.71
CA LEU A 99 -0.51 -8.18 15.72
C LEU A 99 0.62 -8.87 14.95
N ALA A 100 0.70 -8.61 13.65
CA ALA A 100 1.85 -9.07 12.87
C ALA A 100 3.07 -8.20 13.17
N VAL A 101 3.97 -8.69 14.03
CA VAL A 101 5.30 -8.10 14.24
C VAL A 101 6.29 -8.87 13.39
N SER A 102 6.99 -8.19 12.50
CA SER A 102 8.05 -8.80 11.69
C SER A 102 9.34 -7.99 11.83
N LYS A 103 10.44 -8.67 12.10
CA LYS A 103 11.78 -8.10 11.95
C LYS A 103 12.12 -8.16 10.45
N SER A 104 11.71 -7.14 9.70
CA SER A 104 12.07 -7.04 8.29
C SER A 104 13.57 -6.71 8.17
N PRO A 105 14.30 -7.28 7.19
CA PRO A 105 15.71 -6.95 6.91
C PRO A 105 15.96 -5.50 6.43
N GLY A 106 15.02 -4.57 6.67
CA GLY A 106 15.07 -3.20 6.19
C GLY A 106 14.30 -3.01 4.88
N THR A 107 14.05 -4.05 4.09
CA THR A 107 13.30 -3.91 2.84
C THR A 107 11.78 -3.88 3.07
N ALA A 108 11.11 -2.93 2.42
CA ALA A 108 9.67 -2.72 2.45
C ALA A 108 9.18 -2.29 1.07
N GLN A 109 7.89 -2.02 0.96
CA GLN A 109 7.30 -1.37 -0.20
C GLN A 109 6.33 -0.28 0.22
N ILE A 110 6.09 0.68 -0.67
CA ILE A 110 4.99 1.64 -0.50
C ILE A 110 3.66 0.87 -0.46
N GLY A 111 2.92 1.04 0.62
CA GLY A 111 1.59 0.44 0.79
C GLY A 111 0.56 1.06 -0.14
N ASP A 112 -0.61 0.41 -0.22
CA ASP A 112 -1.72 0.96 -0.97
C ASP A 112 -2.37 2.12 -0.21
N VAL A 113 -2.08 3.35 -0.64
CA VAL A 113 -2.53 4.59 0.04
C VAL A 113 -3.71 5.24 -0.66
N GLU A 114 -4.66 5.76 0.12
CA GLU A 114 -5.76 6.55 -0.41
C GLU A 114 -5.29 7.95 -0.87
N PRO A 115 -5.89 8.52 -1.92
CA PRO A 115 -7.05 8.01 -2.66
C PRO A 115 -6.72 7.18 -3.92
N ASN A 116 -5.44 7.00 -4.25
CA ASN A 116 -5.05 6.60 -5.62
C ASN A 116 -3.76 5.78 -5.71
N GLY A 117 -3.23 5.31 -4.59
CA GLY A 117 -2.01 4.51 -4.53
C GLY A 117 -0.72 5.29 -4.78
N TRP A 118 -0.68 6.58 -4.44
CA TRP A 118 0.52 7.41 -4.56
C TRP A 118 0.86 8.10 -3.24
N VAL A 119 2.14 8.01 -2.82
CA VAL A 119 2.71 8.86 -1.78
C VAL A 119 3.66 9.89 -2.38
N PHE A 120 3.80 11.04 -1.73
CA PHE A 120 4.80 12.04 -2.10
C PHE A 120 5.93 12.03 -1.07
N ALA A 121 7.07 11.47 -1.46
CA ALA A 121 8.26 11.41 -0.65
C ALA A 121 9.12 12.66 -0.83
N LYS A 122 9.68 13.16 0.28
CA LYS A 122 10.58 14.31 0.30
C LYS A 122 12.02 13.83 0.17
N LEU A 123 12.70 14.24 -0.89
CA LEU A 123 14.13 14.00 -1.09
C LEU A 123 14.99 14.84 -0.13
N ALA A 124 16.27 14.50 -0.01
CA ALA A 124 17.24 15.30 0.74
C ALA A 124 17.35 16.75 0.22
N SER A 125 17.16 16.97 -1.08
CA SER A 125 17.11 18.30 -1.70
C SER A 125 15.88 19.13 -1.30
N GLY A 126 14.90 18.51 -0.64
CA GLY A 126 13.61 19.12 -0.31
C GLY A 126 12.53 18.96 -1.37
N ALA A 127 12.87 18.48 -2.57
CA ALA A 127 11.90 18.18 -3.63
C ALA A 127 10.94 17.06 -3.21
N LEU A 128 9.68 17.14 -3.66
CA LEU A 128 8.70 16.08 -3.51
C LEU A 128 8.67 15.22 -4.76
N VAL A 129 8.76 13.90 -4.60
CA VAL A 129 8.68 12.93 -5.69
C VAL A 129 7.54 11.95 -5.44
N PRO A 130 6.77 11.59 -6.48
CA PRO A 130 5.70 10.62 -6.36
C PRO A 130 6.27 9.20 -6.34
N LEU A 131 5.80 8.36 -5.43
CA LEU A 131 6.08 6.92 -5.41
C LEU A 131 4.76 6.16 -5.43
N ALA A 132 4.64 5.19 -6.33
CA ALA A 132 3.44 4.37 -6.47
C ALA A 132 3.41 3.24 -5.45
N SER A 133 2.22 2.77 -5.09
CA SER A 133 2.02 1.52 -4.34
C SER A 133 2.81 0.37 -4.97
N GLY A 134 3.46 -0.44 -4.13
CA GLY A 134 4.33 -1.54 -4.55
C GLY A 134 5.79 -1.14 -4.85
N THR A 135 6.12 0.16 -4.82
CA THR A 135 7.51 0.62 -4.99
C THR A 135 8.39 0.10 -3.84
N ALA A 136 9.42 -0.69 -4.14
CA ALA A 136 10.36 -1.19 -3.14
C ALA A 136 11.26 -0.09 -2.58
N VAL A 137 11.45 -0.16 -1.26
CA VAL A 137 12.29 0.77 -0.50
C VAL A 137 13.07 0.00 0.57
N GLU A 138 14.16 0.58 1.04
CA GLU A 138 14.87 0.12 2.23
C GLU A 138 14.70 1.15 3.35
N LEU A 139 13.91 0.81 4.36
CA LEU A 139 13.72 1.61 5.57
C LEU A 139 15.05 1.71 6.32
N LYS A 140 15.54 2.93 6.51
CA LYS A 140 16.77 3.24 7.24
C LYS A 140 16.49 3.66 8.68
N SER A 141 15.50 4.52 8.88
CA SER A 141 15.12 4.96 10.23
C SER A 141 13.72 5.58 10.27
N ILE A 142 13.16 5.70 11.47
CA ILE A 142 11.94 6.47 11.74
C ILE A 142 12.28 7.53 12.77
N LYS A 143 12.21 8.80 12.41
CA LYS A 143 12.55 9.94 13.28
C LYS A 143 11.62 11.11 13.03
N ASN A 144 11.14 11.74 14.11
CA ASN A 144 10.28 12.92 14.05
C ASN A 144 9.05 12.72 13.14
N GLU A 145 8.34 11.60 13.32
CA GLU A 145 7.13 11.26 12.56
C GLU A 145 7.39 11.16 11.04
N ARG A 146 8.64 10.86 10.66
CA ARG A 146 9.03 10.59 9.28
C ARG A 146 9.75 9.27 9.16
N GLU A 147 9.39 8.52 8.13
CA GLU A 147 10.04 7.29 7.72
C GLU A 147 11.10 7.67 6.69
N GLN A 148 12.36 7.41 6.99
CA GLN A 148 13.50 7.67 6.12
C GLN A 148 13.93 6.36 5.47
N PHE A 149 14.04 6.36 4.14
CA PHE A 149 14.32 5.17 3.37
C PHE A 149 15.12 5.48 2.11
N GLU A 150 15.76 4.46 1.54
CA GLU A 150 16.35 4.49 0.21
C GLU A 150 15.37 3.86 -0.80
N ILE A 151 15.17 4.49 -1.94
CA ILE A 151 14.29 3.96 -2.99
C ILE A 151 15.07 2.91 -3.78
N LEU A 152 14.54 1.70 -3.92
CA LEU A 152 15.27 0.58 -4.53
C LEU A 152 14.96 0.36 -6.02
N GLU A 153 13.97 1.08 -6.57
CA GLU A 153 13.51 0.87 -7.94
C GLU A 153 12.88 2.11 -8.58
N GLY A 154 12.69 2.05 -9.90
CA GLY A 154 12.11 3.11 -10.71
C GLY A 154 13.04 4.30 -10.90
N ASN A 155 12.46 5.44 -11.31
CA ASN A 155 13.21 6.64 -11.71
C ASN A 155 14.04 7.28 -10.60
N TYR A 156 13.73 6.97 -9.35
CA TYR A 156 14.40 7.52 -8.17
C TYR A 156 15.25 6.48 -7.43
N LYS A 157 15.58 5.36 -8.06
CA LYS A 157 16.43 4.32 -7.48
C LYS A 157 17.75 4.89 -6.92
N GLY A 158 18.14 4.42 -5.74
CA GLY A 158 19.36 4.80 -5.02
C GLY A 158 19.25 6.15 -4.30
N VAL A 159 18.10 6.85 -4.41
CA VAL A 159 17.90 8.14 -3.77
C VAL A 159 17.29 7.95 -2.38
N THR A 160 17.87 8.63 -1.39
CA THR A 160 17.27 8.71 -0.05
C THR A 160 16.10 9.68 -0.03
N ALA A 161 14.98 9.24 0.52
CA ALA A 161 13.77 10.02 0.67
C ALA A 161 13.15 9.83 2.06
N SER A 162 12.12 10.62 2.35
CA SER A 162 11.32 10.44 3.55
C SER A 162 9.86 10.76 3.33
N ILE A 163 8.96 10.04 4.01
CA ILE A 163 7.53 10.34 4.04
C ILE A 163 7.11 10.63 5.48
N THR A 164 6.17 11.56 5.66
CA THR A 164 5.54 11.75 6.97
C THR A 164 4.66 10.53 7.23
N THR A 165 4.62 10.02 8.46
CA THR A 165 3.55 9.10 8.85
C THR A 165 2.21 9.82 8.75
N ASP A 166 1.10 9.07 8.66
CA ASP A 166 -0.21 9.70 8.54
C ASP A 166 -0.61 10.46 9.83
N LYS A 167 -1.78 11.11 9.85
CA LYS A 167 -2.26 11.86 11.02
C LYS A 167 -2.42 11.01 12.29
N ASN A 168 -2.55 9.69 12.13
CA ASN A 168 -2.66 8.72 13.21
C ASN A 168 -1.33 7.99 13.46
N ARG A 169 -0.24 8.45 12.85
CA ARG A 169 1.11 7.86 12.90
C ARG A 169 1.21 6.46 12.28
N PHE A 170 0.29 6.09 11.39
CA PHE A 170 0.43 4.87 10.61
C PHE A 170 1.53 5.02 9.56
N THR A 171 2.28 3.93 9.39
CA THR A 171 3.29 3.78 8.34
C THR A 171 2.64 3.72 6.96
N HIS A 172 3.28 4.33 5.97
CA HIS A 172 2.91 4.15 4.56
C HIS A 172 3.69 2.98 3.92
N LEU A 173 4.52 2.30 4.69
CA LEU A 173 5.32 1.18 4.25
C LEU A 173 4.67 -0.13 4.69
N CYS A 174 4.72 -1.12 3.81
CA CYS A 174 4.30 -2.49 4.09
C CYS A 174 5.48 -3.43 3.88
N PRO A 175 5.51 -4.60 4.56
CA PRO A 175 6.48 -5.63 4.28
C PRO A 175 6.49 -5.98 2.80
N LEU A 176 7.68 -6.13 2.21
CA LEU A 176 7.81 -6.60 0.85
C LEU A 176 7.54 -8.11 0.83
N THR A 177 6.31 -8.51 0.52
CA THR A 177 5.92 -9.92 0.39
C THR A 177 5.98 -10.35 -1.07
N GLY A 178 6.80 -11.36 -1.38
CA GLY A 178 6.81 -12.13 -2.64
C GLY A 178 6.42 -11.38 -3.92
N ARG A 179 7.41 -11.04 -4.76
CA ARG A 179 7.14 -10.44 -6.07
C ARG A 179 6.78 -11.50 -7.10
N ASN A 180 5.82 -11.17 -7.96
CA ASN A 180 5.57 -11.96 -9.16
C ASN A 180 6.79 -11.87 -10.08
N PRO A 181 7.09 -12.95 -10.84
CA PRO A 181 8.07 -12.87 -11.92
C PRO A 181 7.64 -11.85 -12.98
N ALA A 182 8.53 -11.56 -13.91
CA ALA A 182 8.28 -10.65 -15.03
C ALA A 182 6.95 -10.95 -15.72
N SER A 183 6.09 -9.93 -15.85
CA SER A 183 4.83 -10.07 -16.57
C SER A 183 5.08 -10.23 -18.07
N SER A 184 4.28 -11.07 -18.73
CA SER A 184 4.27 -11.20 -20.19
C SER A 184 2.95 -10.68 -20.75
N LEU A 185 3.04 -9.70 -21.64
CA LEU A 185 1.91 -9.07 -22.30
C LEU A 185 2.00 -9.27 -23.81
N LYS A 186 0.84 -9.35 -24.47
CA LYS A 186 0.73 -9.36 -25.93
C LYS A 186 -0.36 -8.39 -26.37
N LEU A 187 -0.01 -7.45 -27.24
CA LEU A 187 -0.99 -6.58 -27.91
C LEU A 187 -1.28 -7.14 -29.30
N PHE A 188 -2.50 -7.61 -29.52
CA PHE A 188 -3.01 -7.99 -30.84
C PHE A 188 -3.69 -6.79 -31.48
N ARG A 189 -3.02 -6.11 -32.42
CA ARG A 189 -3.52 -4.85 -33.01
C ARG A 189 -4.69 -5.05 -33.98
N ASP A 190 -4.76 -6.21 -34.62
CA ASP A 190 -5.85 -6.59 -35.51
C ASP A 190 -7.19 -6.79 -34.76
N ARG A 191 -7.11 -7.25 -33.52
CA ARG A 191 -8.27 -7.51 -32.64
C ARG A 191 -8.49 -6.45 -31.57
N TRP A 192 -7.52 -5.55 -31.36
CA TRP A 192 -7.50 -4.56 -30.27
C TRP A 192 -7.67 -5.23 -28.89
N ILE A 193 -6.85 -6.24 -28.65
CA ILE A 193 -6.83 -7.01 -27.41
C ILE A 193 -5.44 -6.91 -26.78
N LEU A 194 -5.40 -6.55 -25.50
CA LEU A 194 -4.23 -6.74 -24.64
C LEU A 194 -4.42 -8.05 -23.87
N GLN A 195 -3.55 -9.03 -24.11
CA GLN A 195 -3.47 -10.25 -23.33
C GLN A 195 -2.37 -10.09 -22.28
N ILE A 196 -2.67 -10.44 -21.03
CA ILE A 196 -1.70 -10.48 -19.94
C ILE A 196 -1.66 -11.90 -19.39
N ASN A 197 -0.48 -12.51 -19.36
CA ASN A 197 -0.32 -13.86 -18.83
C ASN A 197 -0.88 -13.93 -17.39
N SER A 198 -1.54 -15.03 -17.07
CA SER A 198 -2.27 -15.25 -15.80
C SER A 198 -3.54 -14.43 -15.57
N LEU A 199 -3.80 -13.37 -16.34
CA LEU A 199 -5.02 -12.55 -16.18
C LEU A 199 -6.03 -12.65 -17.34
N GLY A 200 -5.58 -13.06 -18.53
CA GLY A 200 -6.45 -13.22 -19.70
C GLY A 200 -6.43 -12.01 -20.64
N GLU A 201 -7.56 -11.78 -21.32
CA GLU A 201 -7.70 -10.79 -22.40
C GLU A 201 -8.50 -9.56 -21.95
N PHE A 202 -8.05 -8.40 -22.41
CA PHE A 202 -8.65 -7.09 -22.13
C PHE A 202 -8.85 -6.33 -23.43
N ALA A 203 -10.06 -5.82 -23.64
CA ALA A 203 -10.35 -4.95 -24.78
C ALA A 203 -9.61 -3.61 -24.61
N VAL A 204 -9.00 -3.14 -25.71
CA VAL A 204 -8.35 -1.83 -25.77
C VAL A 204 -8.92 -0.99 -26.90
N LEU A 205 -8.73 0.33 -26.83
CA LEU A 205 -9.17 1.21 -27.90
C LEU A 205 -8.32 1.01 -29.17
N PRO A 206 -8.94 1.08 -30.36
CA PRO A 206 -8.22 1.23 -31.61
C PRO A 206 -7.31 2.45 -31.63
N LEU A 207 -6.12 2.29 -32.18
CA LEU A 207 -5.15 3.37 -32.40
C LEU A 207 -5.26 3.91 -33.83
N ASP A 208 -5.14 5.22 -33.99
CA ASP A 208 -4.92 5.84 -35.30
C ASP A 208 -3.58 5.32 -35.87
N ALA A 209 -3.55 5.05 -37.17
CA ALA A 209 -2.36 4.54 -37.85
C ALA A 209 -1.12 5.44 -37.64
N ARG A 210 -1.31 6.75 -37.47
CA ARG A 210 -0.23 7.71 -37.22
C ARG A 210 0.35 7.62 -35.81
N ASP A 211 -0.41 7.09 -34.87
CA ASP A 211 -0.06 6.98 -33.46
C ASP A 211 0.23 5.54 -33.04
N MET A 212 0.30 4.63 -34.01
CA MET A 212 0.40 3.19 -33.79
C MET A 212 1.74 2.81 -33.16
N ILE A 213 1.67 1.92 -32.17
CA ILE A 213 2.86 1.23 -31.66
C ILE A 213 3.23 0.16 -32.67
N PHE A 214 4.46 0.20 -33.18
CA PHE A 214 4.93 -0.73 -34.20
C PHE A 214 5.12 -2.15 -33.63
N PRO A 215 5.07 -3.18 -34.49
CA PRO A 215 5.45 -4.53 -34.08
C PRO A 215 6.83 -4.57 -33.45
N GLY A 216 6.97 -5.32 -32.36
CA GLY A 216 8.22 -5.43 -31.64
C GLY A 216 8.04 -5.89 -30.21
N SER A 217 9.16 -5.98 -29.49
CA SER A 217 9.21 -6.31 -28.07
C SER A 217 9.58 -5.06 -27.28
N TYR A 218 8.78 -4.73 -26.28
CA TYR A 218 8.92 -3.53 -25.46
C TYR A 218 8.99 -3.91 -23.99
N LYS A 219 9.92 -3.32 -23.24
CA LYS A 219 9.86 -3.38 -21.78
C LYS A 219 8.71 -2.53 -21.27
N ILE A 220 8.09 -2.93 -20.17
CA ILE A 220 7.04 -2.14 -19.52
C ILE A 220 7.61 -1.58 -18.22
N SER A 221 7.68 -0.25 -18.10
CA SER A 221 8.25 0.41 -16.93
C SER A 221 7.29 0.42 -15.75
N LEU A 222 7.83 0.59 -14.54
CA LEU A 222 7.08 1.00 -13.37
C LEU A 222 6.35 2.34 -13.60
N PRO A 223 5.24 2.62 -12.89
CA PRO A 223 4.59 3.93 -12.96
C PRO A 223 5.54 5.05 -12.55
N ASP A 224 5.59 6.12 -13.33
CA ASP A 224 6.57 7.20 -13.18
C ASP A 224 6.05 8.42 -12.40
N ALA A 225 4.76 8.73 -12.56
CA ALA A 225 4.05 9.78 -11.85
C ALA A 225 2.53 9.55 -11.91
N PRO A 226 1.74 10.19 -11.03
CA PRO A 226 0.28 10.21 -11.18
C PRO A 226 -0.13 11.03 -12.41
N HIS A 227 -0.75 10.38 -13.39
CA HIS A 227 -1.19 11.02 -14.64
C HIS A 227 -2.58 11.63 -14.51
N GLN A 228 -2.71 12.94 -14.73
CA GLN A 228 -3.95 13.69 -14.49
C GLN A 228 -5.17 13.15 -15.26
N GLY A 229 -4.96 12.46 -16.40
CA GLY A 229 -6.02 11.84 -17.18
C GLY A 229 -6.82 10.80 -16.39
N GLY A 230 -6.19 10.13 -15.41
CA GLY A 230 -6.83 9.14 -14.55
C GLY A 230 -7.72 9.71 -13.45
N ARG A 231 -7.55 11.00 -13.09
CA ARG A 231 -8.19 11.59 -11.90
C ARG A 231 -9.72 11.50 -11.92
N ARG A 232 -10.34 11.61 -13.10
CA ARG A 232 -11.80 11.54 -13.28
C ARG A 232 -12.36 10.11 -13.17
N LEU A 233 -11.49 9.10 -13.19
CA LEU A 233 -11.86 7.69 -13.20
C LEU A 233 -11.70 7.04 -11.81
N ARG A 234 -11.24 7.76 -10.79
CA ARG A 234 -10.96 7.22 -9.44
C ARG A 234 -12.15 6.50 -8.81
N SER A 235 -13.39 6.94 -9.07
CA SER A 235 -14.60 6.29 -8.57
C SER A 235 -14.86 4.90 -9.18
N SER A 236 -14.26 4.61 -10.33
CA SER A 236 -14.41 3.34 -11.06
C SER A 236 -13.14 2.50 -11.04
N ALA A 237 -11.98 3.13 -10.87
CA ALA A 237 -10.66 2.52 -10.83
C ALA A 237 -9.75 3.36 -9.93
N LYS A 238 -9.51 2.89 -8.70
CA LYS A 238 -8.72 3.57 -7.68
C LYS A 238 -7.35 3.99 -8.20
N HIS A 239 -6.67 3.12 -8.95
CA HIS A 239 -5.32 3.33 -9.47
C HIS A 239 -5.31 3.91 -10.90
N ALA A 240 -6.36 4.61 -11.33
CA ALA A 240 -6.46 5.10 -12.70
C ALA A 240 -5.38 6.13 -13.11
N GLU A 241 -4.69 6.74 -12.16
CA GLU A 241 -3.57 7.66 -12.43
C GLU A 241 -2.21 6.95 -12.57
N SER A 242 -2.14 5.65 -12.27
CA SER A 242 -0.90 4.87 -12.31
C SER A 242 -0.70 4.23 -13.68
N TRP A 243 -0.03 4.92 -14.59
CA TRP A 243 0.14 4.45 -15.97
C TRP A 243 1.49 3.74 -16.14
N PHE A 244 1.52 2.67 -16.93
CA PHE A 244 2.74 1.89 -17.17
C PHE A 244 3.34 2.27 -18.52
N ARG A 245 4.55 2.83 -18.54
CA ARG A 245 5.18 3.27 -19.79
C ARG A 245 5.58 2.08 -20.65
N ILE A 246 5.42 2.22 -21.96
CA ILE A 246 5.81 1.24 -22.98
C ILE A 246 7.17 1.65 -23.54
N GLY A 247 8.17 0.78 -23.37
CA GLY A 247 9.57 1.06 -23.64
C GLY A 247 10.22 1.93 -22.57
N ASP A 248 11.49 2.25 -22.80
CA ASP A 248 12.34 3.03 -21.89
C ASP A 248 12.18 4.55 -22.17
N GLU A 249 11.63 4.91 -23.33
CA GLU A 249 11.50 6.29 -23.81
C GLU A 249 10.10 6.58 -24.39
N GLY A 250 9.77 7.86 -24.51
CA GLY A 250 8.55 8.33 -25.17
C GLY A 250 7.34 8.53 -24.25
N GLU A 251 6.18 8.77 -24.88
CA GLU A 251 4.93 9.15 -24.21
C GLU A 251 3.81 8.11 -24.39
N ARG A 252 4.16 6.84 -24.61
CA ARG A 252 3.19 5.76 -24.78
C ARG A 252 3.06 4.94 -23.51
N TYR A 253 1.82 4.69 -23.10
CA TYR A 253 1.50 4.02 -21.84
C TYR A 253 0.40 2.99 -22.02
N ILE A 254 0.34 2.03 -21.09
CA ILE A 254 -0.85 1.24 -20.79
C ILE A 254 -1.60 1.98 -19.66
N HIS A 255 -2.86 2.32 -19.90
CA HIS A 255 -3.69 3.04 -18.94
C HIS A 255 -5.19 2.73 -19.13
N PRO A 256 -6.05 3.02 -18.14
CA PRO A 256 -7.48 2.88 -18.32
C PRO A 256 -8.08 4.14 -18.97
N GLY A 257 -9.21 4.00 -19.66
CA GLY A 257 -9.97 5.15 -20.13
C GLY A 257 -10.86 4.89 -21.34
N SER A 258 -11.36 5.98 -21.91
CA SER A 258 -12.25 5.97 -23.08
C SER A 258 -11.73 6.79 -24.26
N ARG A 259 -10.49 7.29 -24.17
CA ARG A 259 -9.81 8.06 -25.22
C ARG A 259 -8.32 7.69 -25.24
N SER A 260 -7.77 7.60 -26.45
CA SER A 260 -6.35 7.37 -26.67
C SER A 260 -5.75 8.47 -27.55
N LYS A 261 -4.47 8.78 -27.33
CA LYS A 261 -3.60 9.55 -28.23
C LYS A 261 -2.37 8.71 -28.61
N GLY A 262 -2.58 7.42 -28.92
CA GLY A 262 -1.52 6.46 -29.24
C GLY A 262 -1.09 5.52 -28.11
N CYS A 263 -1.74 5.63 -26.95
CA CYS A 263 -1.52 4.75 -25.80
C CYS A 263 -2.41 3.50 -25.88
N ILE A 264 -2.01 2.43 -25.19
CA ILE A 264 -2.84 1.25 -25.02
C ILE A 264 -3.88 1.56 -23.93
N THR A 265 -5.10 1.91 -24.35
CA THR A 265 -6.17 2.31 -23.43
C THR A 265 -7.11 1.15 -23.16
N VAL A 266 -7.08 0.60 -21.94
CA VAL A 266 -8.01 -0.44 -21.47
C VAL A 266 -9.37 0.18 -21.16
N THR A 267 -10.43 -0.33 -21.78
CA THR A 267 -11.77 0.27 -21.70
C THR A 267 -12.61 -0.22 -20.53
N ASP A 268 -12.36 -1.44 -20.05
CA ASP A 268 -13.04 -2.00 -18.89
C ASP A 268 -12.41 -1.49 -17.59
N LEU A 269 -12.94 -0.37 -17.08
CA LEU A 269 -12.44 0.27 -15.87
C LEU A 269 -12.53 -0.64 -14.64
N THR A 270 -13.51 -1.55 -14.60
CA THR A 270 -13.69 -2.46 -13.44
C THR A 270 -12.56 -3.47 -13.32
N LYS A 271 -11.88 -3.76 -14.43
CA LYS A 271 -10.73 -4.66 -14.49
C LYS A 271 -9.39 -3.95 -14.32
N TRP A 272 -9.36 -2.62 -14.30
CA TRP A 272 -8.10 -1.88 -14.19
C TRP A 272 -7.33 -2.22 -12.92
N GLU A 273 -8.03 -2.37 -11.80
CA GLU A 273 -7.41 -2.71 -10.51
C GLU A 273 -6.68 -4.05 -10.56
N LEU A 274 -7.25 -5.04 -11.27
CA LEU A 274 -6.62 -6.34 -11.47
C LEU A 274 -5.32 -6.22 -12.27
N ILE A 275 -5.34 -5.43 -13.36
CA ILE A 275 -4.14 -5.17 -14.18
C ILE A 275 -3.09 -4.43 -13.36
N PHE A 276 -3.47 -3.36 -12.66
CA PHE A 276 -2.57 -2.57 -11.84
C PHE A 276 -1.91 -3.43 -10.78
N GLN A 277 -2.67 -4.18 -9.98
CA GLN A 277 -2.13 -5.02 -8.91
C GLN A 277 -1.16 -6.08 -9.45
N HIS A 278 -1.49 -6.71 -10.58
CA HIS A 278 -0.61 -7.70 -11.20
C HIS A 278 0.70 -7.07 -11.67
N LEU A 279 0.64 -5.96 -12.41
CA LEU A 279 1.84 -5.31 -12.94
C LEU A 279 2.67 -4.65 -11.82
N ALA A 280 2.04 -3.95 -10.88
CA ALA A 280 2.71 -3.32 -9.74
C ALA A 280 3.44 -4.33 -8.83
N ASN A 281 3.02 -5.61 -8.84
CA ASN A 281 3.68 -6.69 -8.10
C ASN A 281 4.64 -7.54 -8.95
N SER A 282 4.71 -7.34 -10.27
CA SER A 282 5.59 -8.10 -11.19
C SER A 282 6.92 -7.39 -11.41
N ARG A 283 8.03 -8.13 -11.50
CA ARG A 283 9.34 -7.53 -11.82
C ARG A 283 10.12 -8.32 -12.84
N LEU A 284 10.61 -7.60 -13.85
CA LEU A 284 11.67 -8.03 -14.75
C LEU A 284 13.04 -7.61 -14.21
N ASP A 285 13.14 -6.36 -13.79
CA ASP A 285 14.32 -5.76 -13.15
C ASP A 285 13.86 -4.61 -12.22
N GLU A 286 14.78 -3.74 -11.80
CA GLU A 286 14.50 -2.62 -10.88
C GLU A 286 13.83 -1.42 -11.56
N TYR A 287 13.51 -1.48 -12.84
CA TYR A 287 12.86 -0.41 -13.60
C TYR A 287 11.58 -0.90 -14.31
N HIS A 288 11.51 -2.19 -14.58
CA HIS A 288 10.50 -2.78 -15.46
C HIS A 288 9.69 -3.90 -14.77
N VAL A 289 8.40 -3.93 -15.08
CA VAL A 289 7.46 -4.95 -14.56
C VAL A 289 7.37 -6.19 -15.46
N GLY A 290 7.80 -6.08 -16.72
CA GLY A 290 7.62 -7.14 -17.70
C GLY A 290 7.98 -6.76 -19.13
N ILE A 291 7.64 -7.64 -20.07
CA ILE A 291 7.81 -7.47 -21.52
C ILE A 291 6.45 -7.54 -22.20
N MET A 292 6.24 -6.68 -23.20
CA MET A 292 5.10 -6.71 -24.09
C MET A 292 5.53 -6.95 -25.54
N GLU A 293 4.93 -7.94 -26.18
CA GLU A 293 5.03 -8.15 -27.63
C GLU A 293 3.87 -7.45 -28.34
N VAL A 294 4.16 -6.68 -29.38
CA VAL A 294 3.17 -6.08 -30.27
C VAL A 294 3.12 -6.89 -31.55
N ILE A 295 1.93 -7.44 -31.83
CA ILE A 295 1.62 -8.31 -32.97
C ILE A 295 0.67 -7.55 -33.91
#